data_AF-A0A434NKX5-F1
#
_entry.id   AF-A0A434NKX5-F1
#
_cell.length_a   1.000
_cell.length_b   1.000
_cell.length_c   1.000
_cell.angle_alpha   90.00
_cell.angle_beta   90.00
_cell.angle_gamma   90.00
#
_symmetry.space_group_name_H-M   'P 1'
#
loop_
_entity.id
_entity.type
_entity.pdbx_description
1 polymer ?
#
loop_
_entity_poly.entity_id
_entity_poly.type
_entity_poly.pdbx_seq_one_letter_code
_entity_poly.pdbx_strand_id
1 'polypeptide(L)' 'MSFDIDALDIAYVQGAQSPGAGGNSACVTYEVILRGLRGIDVVGADVVELFAAAGSERPDRHLDP' A
#
# COMPACT_ATOMS: atom_id res chain seq x y z
N MET A 1 -6.24 13.68 -6.56
CA MET A 1 -5.45 13.27 -5.38
C MET A 1 -4.52 12.14 -5.80
N SER A 2 -3.26 12.15 -5.39
CA SER A 2 -2.35 11.02 -5.63
C SER A 2 -1.78 10.57 -4.29
N PHE A 3 -1.81 9.26 -4.01
CA PHE A 3 -1.35 8.71 -2.75
C PHE A 3 -0.30 7.62 -2.96
N ASP A 4 0.87 7.82 -2.37
CA ASP A 4 1.97 6.87 -2.36
C ASP A 4 1.79 5.88 -1.20
N ILE A 5 1.62 4.59 -1.53
CA ILE A 5 1.35 3.53 -0.56
C ILE A 5 2.55 3.23 0.34
N ASP A 6 3.77 3.60 -0.07
CA ASP A 6 5.01 3.42 0.70
C ASP A 6 5.07 4.35 1.93
N ALA A 7 4.18 5.34 2.02
CA ALA A 7 4.04 6.20 3.20
C ALA A 7 3.41 5.51 4.42
N LEU A 8 2.80 4.33 4.22
CA LEU A 8 2.28 3.49 5.29
C LEU A 8 3.39 2.65 5.92
N ASP A 9 3.27 2.38 7.21
CA ASP A 9 4.19 1.45 7.87
C ASP A 9 4.13 0.06 7.19
N ILE A 10 5.28 -0.58 7.07
CA ILE A 10 5.44 -1.92 6.48
C ILE A 10 4.52 -2.98 7.13
N ALA A 11 4.12 -2.78 8.39
CA ALA A 11 3.15 -3.65 9.06
C ALA A 11 1.78 -3.68 8.37
N TYR A 12 1.45 -2.66 7.58
CA TYR A 12 0.18 -2.53 6.86
C TYR A 12 0.29 -2.80 5.36
N VAL A 13 1.48 -2.72 4.76
CA VAL A 13 1.69 -2.89 3.32
C VAL A 13 2.96 -3.70 3.05
N GLN A 14 2.80 -4.89 2.47
CA GLN A 14 3.91 -5.80 2.11
C GLN A 14 4.24 -5.82 0.59
N GLY A 15 3.63 -4.93 -0.20
CA GLY A 15 3.82 -4.80 -1.64
C GLY A 15 4.36 -3.43 -2.08
N ALA A 16 4.99 -2.72 -1.16
CA ALA A 16 5.62 -1.41 -1.36
C ALA A 16 7.02 -1.56 -1.96
N GLN A 17 7.48 -0.62 -2.79
CA GLN A 17 8.81 -0.70 -3.42
C GLN A 17 9.94 -0.44 -2.41
N SER A 18 9.71 0.46 -1.45
CA SER A 18 10.65 0.80 -0.38
C SER A 18 9.92 0.97 0.95
N PRO A 19 9.48 -0.12 1.58
CA PRO A 19 8.71 -0.01 2.82
C PRO A 19 9.57 0.57 3.95
N GLY A 20 9.14 1.73 4.48
CA GLY A 20 9.78 2.40 5.61
C GLY A 20 9.29 1.84 6.95
N ALA A 21 10.22 1.42 7.81
CA ALA A 21 9.89 1.13 9.21
C ALA A 21 9.57 2.43 9.97
N GLY A 22 8.44 2.48 10.68
CA GLY A 22 7.99 3.67 11.41
C GLY A 22 7.10 4.61 10.58
N GLY A 23 6.49 4.11 9.50
CA GLY A 23 5.54 4.85 8.68
C GLY A 23 4.22 5.15 9.40
N ASN A 24 3.29 5.82 8.72
CA ASN A 24 1.99 6.10 9.33
C ASN A 24 1.17 4.82 9.47
N SER A 25 0.44 4.69 10.58
CA SER A 25 -0.60 3.67 10.66
C SER A 25 -1.70 3.96 9.65
N ALA A 26 -2.32 2.91 9.10
CA ALA A 26 -3.44 3.06 8.17
C ALA A 26 -4.60 3.91 8.74
N CYS A 27 -4.81 3.86 10.07
CA CYS A 27 -5.82 4.65 10.77
C CYS A 27 -5.50 6.16 10.75
N VAL A 28 -4.26 6.55 11.06
CA VAL A 28 -3.83 7.95 11.01
C VAL A 28 -3.92 8.49 9.58
N THR A 29 -3.51 7.70 8.60
CA THR A 29 -3.61 8.07 7.18
C THR A 29 -5.07 8.28 6.75
N TYR A 30 -6.00 7.42 7.19
CA TYR A 30 -7.43 7.59 6.94
C TYR A 30 -7.98 8.89 7.56
N GLU A 31 -7.60 9.20 8.80
CA GLU A 31 -8.04 10.40 9.51
C GLU A 31 -7.49 11.69 8.87
N VAL A 32 -6.20 11.72 8.53
CA VAL A 32 -5.55 12.93 8.00
C VAL A 32 -5.92 13.17 6.53
N ILE A 33 -5.91 12.12 5.71
CA ILE A 33 -6.12 12.26 4.26
C ILE A 33 -7.61 12.21 3.94
N LEU A 34 -8.29 11.11 4.24
CA LEU A 34 -9.65 10.91 3.74
C LEU A 34 -10.68 11.78 4.46
N ARG A 35 -10.50 12.05 5.76
CA ARG A 35 -11.36 13.03 6.47
C ARG A 35 -10.90 14.46 6.31
N GLY A 36 -9.59 14.71 6.16
CA GLY A 36 -9.06 16.06 5.88
C GLY A 36 -9.50 16.62 4.53
N LEU A 37 -9.86 15.76 3.57
CA LEU A 37 -10.39 16.17 2.26
C LEU A 37 -11.91 16.43 2.24
N ARG A 38 -12.62 16.35 3.38
CA ARG A 38 -14.06 16.65 3.41
C ARG A 38 -14.35 18.08 2.95
N GLY A 39 -15.33 18.21 2.06
CA GLY A 39 -15.73 19.50 1.49
C GLY A 39 -14.95 19.92 0.24
N ILE A 40 -13.95 19.12 -0.17
CA ILE A 40 -13.28 19.28 -1.45
C ILE A 40 -14.00 18.41 -2.49
N ASP A 41 -14.28 18.99 -3.66
CA ASP A 41 -14.82 18.25 -4.82
C ASP A 41 -13.70 17.44 -5.50
N VAL A 42 -13.44 16.25 -4.98
CA VAL A 42 -12.41 15.36 -5.52
C VAL A 42 -12.92 14.70 -6.81
N VAL A 43 -12.53 15.27 -7.95
CA VAL A 43 -12.90 14.77 -9.29
C VAL A 43 -12.10 13.54 -9.75
N GLY A 44 -11.07 13.12 -8.99
CA GLY A 44 -10.27 11.95 -9.30
C GLY A 44 -9.15 11.67 -8.29
N ALA A 45 -8.79 10.39 -8.16
CA ALA A 45 -7.70 9.93 -7.32
C ALA A 45 -6.97 8.71 -7.90
N ASP A 46 -5.68 8.60 -7.60
CA ASP A 46 -4.86 7.42 -7.85
C ASP A 46 -4.09 6.98 -6.59
N VAL A 47 -3.65 5.72 -6.61
CA VAL A 47 -2.71 5.15 -5.65
C VAL A 47 -1.53 4.65 -6.45
N VAL A 48 -0.33 5.05 -6.05
CA VAL A 48 0.93 4.71 -6.71
C VAL A 48 1.77 3.79 -5.83
N GLU A 49 2.80 3.18 -6.41
CA GLU A 49 3.77 2.31 -5.73
C GLU A 49 3.21 1.01 -5.12
N LEU A 50 2.02 0.57 -5.56
CA LEU A 50 1.52 -0.76 -5.21
C LEU A 50 2.05 -1.81 -6.19
N PHE A 51 2.93 -2.68 -5.68
CA PHE A 51 3.43 -3.84 -6.40
C PHE A 51 2.67 -5.10 -5.97
N ALA A 52 2.57 -6.07 -6.89
CA ALA A 52 2.13 -7.40 -6.52
C ALA A 52 3.04 -7.90 -5.39
N ALA A 53 2.45 -8.26 -4.24
CA ALA A 53 3.19 -8.94 -3.19
C ALA A 53 3.92 -10.10 -3.86
N ALA A 54 5.25 -10.15 -3.74
CA ALA A 54 6.04 -11.24 -4.28
C ALA A 54 5.35 -12.53 -3.82
N GLY A 55 4.74 -13.24 -4.77
CA GLY A 55 3.95 -14.41 -4.45
C GLY A 55 4.82 -15.32 -3.61
N SER A 56 4.24 -15.87 -2.54
CA SER A 56 4.73 -17.13 -1.99
C SER A 56 5.13 -17.99 -3.18
N GLU A 57 6.43 -18.27 -3.32
CA GLU A 57 6.86 -19.35 -4.17
C GLU A 57 5.98 -20.54 -3.75
N ARG A 58 5.24 -21.11 -4.70
CA ARG A 58 4.68 -22.43 -4.45
C ARG A 58 5.89 -23.31 -4.22
N PRO A 59 6.07 -23.93 -3.04
CA PRO A 59 7.07 -24.97 -2.94
C PRO A 59 6.67 -26.03 -3.98
N ASP A 60 7.70 -26.57 -4.63
CA ASP A 60 7.70 -27.88 -5.28
C ASP A 60 6.49 -28.26 -6.17
N ARG A 61 6.48 -27.73 -7.41
CA ARG A 61 6.14 -28.63 -8.53
C ARG A 61 7.34 -29.51 -8.81
N HIS A 62 7.45 -30.60 -8.06
CA HIS A 62 8.22 -31.76 -8.48
C HIS A 62 7.63 -32.21 -9.82
N LEU A 63 8.32 -31.87 -10.91
CA LEU A 63 8.15 -32.55 -12.17
C LEU A 63 8.74 -33.94 -11.94
N ASP A 64 7.89 -34.90 -11.56
CA ASP A 64 8.23 -36.31 -11.70
C ASP A 64 8.50 -36.60 -13.19
N PRO A 65 9.47 -37.47 -13.49
CA PRO A 65 10.09 -37.63 -14.81
C PRO A 65 9.16 -38.11 -15.92
#